data_AF-A0A7V6P8A5-F1
#
_entry.id   AF-A0A7V6P8A5-F1
#
_cell.length_a   1.000
_cell.length_b   1.000
_cell.length_c   1.000
_cell.angle_alpha   90.00
_cell.angle_beta   90.00
_cell.angle_gamma   90.00
#
_symmetry.space_group_name_H-M   'P 1'
#
loop_
_entity.id
_entity.type
_entity.pdbx_description
1 polymer ?
#
loop_
_entity_poly.entity_id
_entity_poly.type
_entity_poly.pdbx_seq_one_letter_code
_entity_poly.pdbx_strand_id
1 'polypeptide(L)'
;MAMRRFFYLSALGFALAFLSPGQMNRAFAEEDLPRLLPEPGVSAHIERREEGYVLIQPDGSKLVLLDSDWLTGLDEPVGFDTADYDFDGYTDLALRAREAGSLDVGVALYLYDPKTRSFSPLIIEDDLGGKLNCGELWNVERLAERKLIKSSCSRDGHYTRVDIMSIGPDKSPRLVEQSRPEEQMSGWPYMEKPMRMVTYDPQGNIVLELPLAPDETEQGWEVPIEKLALYSHPDRESATDSHLVRGDKARKLAFAGGDWMKIAYQDKTGPLERWIALSEAYDLAEWQAENGQKPQPLQLGLADYSDVDKDRDYYRHLFTLTLANKGSEAVELSYAELHLLFTSADGQQTTHKLYDLFNKTIEPGKSETLDDNPVQKREGQYVIYHPVGDEDAYSPFFPEGLPAGKYRIRPVVTGPNLKAPIFGQDEIEMDYPPRLPDSLIDP
;
A
#
# COMPACT_ATOMS: atom_id res chain seq x y z
N MET A 1 11.52 -1.74 14.69
CA MET A 1 12.95 -2.12 14.62
C MET A 1 13.44 -2.89 15.86
N ALA A 2 12.91 -2.66 17.07
CA ALA A 2 13.28 -3.45 18.25
C ALA A 2 12.80 -4.92 18.19
N MET A 3 11.58 -5.17 17.69
CA MET A 3 10.98 -6.53 17.63
C MET A 3 11.51 -7.44 16.51
N ARG A 4 12.19 -6.90 15.48
CA ARG A 4 12.89 -7.73 14.47
C ARG A 4 13.98 -8.62 15.10
N ARG A 5 14.33 -8.39 16.37
CA ARG A 5 15.23 -9.23 17.19
C ARG A 5 14.50 -10.19 18.15
N PHE A 6 13.19 -10.07 18.34
CA PHE A 6 12.37 -10.98 19.16
C PHE A 6 12.28 -12.38 18.53
N PHE A 7 12.26 -12.50 17.19
CA PHE A 7 11.91 -13.75 16.49
C PHE A 7 12.98 -14.34 15.56
N TYR A 8 14.12 -13.68 15.32
CA TYR A 8 15.14 -14.15 14.35
C TYR A 8 16.28 -15.02 14.91
N LEU A 9 16.34 -15.29 16.23
CA LEU A 9 17.50 -15.96 16.84
C LEU A 9 17.42 -17.49 16.94
N SER A 10 16.35 -18.13 16.48
CA SER A 10 16.23 -19.60 16.45
C SER A 10 17.02 -20.29 15.32
N ALA A 11 17.81 -19.56 14.53
CA ALA A 11 18.52 -20.09 13.35
C ALA A 11 20.04 -20.33 13.50
N LEU A 12 20.67 -20.17 14.68
CA LEU A 12 22.09 -20.56 14.86
C LEU A 12 22.24 -21.81 15.73
N GLY A 13 22.21 -22.97 15.07
CA GLY A 13 22.71 -24.22 15.63
C GLY A 13 24.23 -24.23 15.69
N PHE A 14 24.80 -24.06 16.89
CA PHE A 14 26.17 -24.47 17.19
C PHE A 14 26.16 -25.55 18.27
N ALA A 15 26.48 -26.78 17.88
CA ALA A 15 26.78 -27.85 18.79
C ALA A 15 28.15 -27.60 19.45
N LEU A 16 28.15 -27.30 20.75
CA LEU A 16 29.34 -27.42 21.60
C LEU A 16 28.99 -28.26 22.83
N ALA A 17 29.38 -29.53 22.76
CA ALA A 17 29.37 -30.43 23.89
C ALA A 17 30.53 -30.05 24.83
N PHE A 18 30.21 -29.45 25.98
CA PHE A 18 31.11 -29.42 27.12
C PHE A 18 30.49 -30.18 28.29
N LEU A 19 31.13 -31.29 28.64
CA LEU A 19 30.92 -32.03 29.87
C LEU A 19 31.42 -31.18 31.04
N SER A 20 30.50 -30.68 31.87
CA SER A 20 30.80 -30.18 33.22
C SER A 20 29.80 -30.78 34.22
N PRO A 21 30.27 -31.36 35.34
CA PRO A 21 29.39 -31.98 36.32
C PRO A 21 28.82 -30.94 37.30
N GLY A 22 27.50 -31.00 37.49
CA GLY A 22 26.82 -30.56 38.72
C GLY A 22 26.65 -29.06 38.92
N GLN A 23 25.66 -28.45 38.25
CA GLN A 23 24.98 -27.28 38.77
C GLN A 23 23.55 -27.67 39.13
N MET A 24 23.23 -27.56 40.41
CA MET A 24 21.88 -27.71 40.95
C MET A 24 20.97 -26.68 40.27
N ASN A 25 19.93 -27.15 39.58
CA ASN A 25 18.81 -26.32 39.14
C ASN A 25 18.25 -25.59 40.36
N ARG A 26 18.45 -24.26 40.42
CA ARG A 26 17.59 -23.42 41.27
C ARG A 26 16.22 -23.40 40.61
N ALA A 27 15.30 -24.16 41.17
CA ALA A 27 13.90 -24.07 40.79
C ALA A 27 13.41 -22.66 41.11
N PHE A 28 13.02 -21.91 40.06
CA PHE A 28 12.12 -20.79 40.23
C PHE A 28 10.79 -21.32 40.78
N ALA A 29 10.01 -20.46 41.46
CA ALA A 29 8.70 -20.82 41.99
C ALA A 29 7.87 -21.56 40.92
N GLU A 30 7.14 -22.61 41.30
CA GLU A 30 6.30 -23.43 40.41
C GLU A 30 5.26 -22.51 39.73
N GLU A 31 5.63 -21.96 38.57
CA GLU A 31 4.67 -21.44 37.61
C GLU A 31 3.91 -22.64 37.06
N ASP A 32 2.58 -22.54 37.05
CA ASP A 32 1.71 -23.53 36.43
C ASP A 32 1.82 -23.41 34.91
N LEU A 33 2.94 -23.90 34.38
CA LEU A 33 3.26 -23.88 32.95
C LEU A 33 2.56 -25.04 32.25
N PRO A 34 2.02 -24.82 31.04
CA PRO A 34 1.25 -25.84 30.36
C PRO A 34 2.10 -27.04 30.00
N ARG A 35 1.53 -28.23 30.23
CA ARG A 35 2.01 -29.46 29.60
C ARG A 35 1.34 -29.61 28.23
N LEU A 36 2.15 -29.75 27.20
CA LEU A 36 1.70 -29.89 25.82
C LEU A 36 1.51 -31.37 25.49
N LEU A 37 0.35 -31.70 24.91
CA LEU A 37 0.00 -33.04 24.46
C LEU A 37 -0.41 -32.97 22.97
N PRO A 38 0.55 -32.82 22.05
CA PRO A 38 0.26 -32.62 20.62
C PRO A 38 -0.46 -33.80 19.98
N GLU A 39 -0.19 -35.03 20.44
CA GLU A 39 -0.87 -36.26 20.02
C GLU A 39 -0.83 -37.33 21.14
N PRO A 40 -1.65 -38.40 21.08
CA PRO A 40 -1.70 -39.41 22.13
C PRO A 40 -0.33 -40.05 22.44
N GLY A 41 0.11 -39.93 23.69
CA GLY A 41 1.37 -40.52 24.16
C GLY A 41 2.62 -39.70 23.88
N VAL A 42 2.48 -38.54 23.23
CA VAL A 42 3.57 -37.58 23.03
C VAL A 42 3.36 -36.41 23.99
N SER A 43 4.41 -35.99 24.69
CA SER A 43 4.34 -34.82 25.57
C SER A 43 5.57 -33.94 25.43
N ALA A 44 5.33 -32.64 25.48
CA ALA A 44 6.35 -31.61 25.64
C ALA A 44 5.93 -30.71 26.81
N HIS A 45 6.85 -29.93 27.37
CA HIS A 45 6.52 -29.02 28.47
C HIS A 45 7.45 -27.81 28.47
N ILE A 46 6.95 -26.72 29.04
CA ILE A 46 7.71 -25.48 29.15
C ILE A 46 8.39 -25.45 30.50
N GLU A 47 9.64 -24.98 30.52
CA GLU A 47 10.40 -24.75 31.74
C GLU A 47 10.87 -23.30 31.77
N ARG A 48 10.70 -22.65 32.93
CA ARG A 48 11.37 -21.39 33.24
C ARG A 48 12.77 -21.67 33.77
N ARG A 49 13.78 -21.10 33.10
CA ARG A 49 15.20 -21.25 33.42
C ARG A 49 15.84 -19.86 33.57
N GLU A 50 17.14 -19.81 33.89
CA GLU A 50 17.87 -18.55 34.04
C GLU A 50 17.95 -17.80 32.70
N GLU A 51 18.14 -18.55 31.61
CA GLU A 51 18.17 -18.08 30.23
C GLU A 51 16.80 -17.67 29.65
N GLY A 52 15.70 -17.82 30.41
CA GLY A 52 14.35 -17.49 29.97
C GLY A 52 13.41 -18.70 29.90
N TYR A 53 12.47 -18.68 28.95
CA TYR A 53 11.52 -19.78 28.74
C TYR A 53 12.02 -20.74 27.66
N VAL A 54 12.01 -22.03 27.98
CA VAL A 54 12.47 -23.10 27.07
C VAL A 54 11.38 -24.16 26.95
N LEU A 55 11.09 -24.57 25.72
CA LEU A 55 10.28 -25.74 25.43
C LEU A 55 11.17 -26.99 25.41
N ILE A 56 10.86 -27.93 26.30
CA ILE A 56 11.42 -29.28 26.27
C ILE A 56 10.60 -30.11 25.29
N GLN A 57 11.22 -30.47 24.18
CA GLN A 57 10.59 -31.23 23.10
C GLN A 57 10.34 -32.70 23.50
N PRO A 58 9.51 -33.44 22.75
CA PRO A 58 9.24 -34.85 23.06
C PRO A 58 10.48 -35.76 23.06
N ASP A 59 11.52 -35.42 22.29
CA ASP A 59 12.79 -36.13 22.25
C ASP A 59 13.78 -35.67 23.34
N GLY A 60 13.39 -34.71 24.18
CA GLY A 60 14.21 -34.10 25.22
C GLY A 60 15.15 -32.98 24.74
N SER A 61 15.15 -32.66 23.44
CA SER A 61 15.84 -31.48 22.92
C SER A 61 15.17 -30.19 23.42
N LYS A 62 15.89 -29.08 23.33
CA LYS A 62 15.48 -27.79 23.89
C LYS A 62 15.26 -26.79 22.77
N LEU A 63 14.15 -26.07 22.82
CA LEU A 63 13.87 -24.92 21.97
C LEU A 63 13.68 -23.68 22.85
N VAL A 64 14.51 -22.66 22.65
CA VAL A 64 14.35 -21.38 23.36
C VAL A 64 13.09 -20.69 22.83
N LEU A 65 12.16 -20.35 23.73
CA LEU A 65 10.92 -19.66 23.39
C LEU A 65 11.04 -18.14 23.57
N LEU A 66 11.71 -17.71 24.64
CA LEU A 66 11.94 -16.30 24.96
C LEU A 66 13.17 -16.17 25.85
N ASP A 67 14.11 -15.31 25.45
CA ASP A 67 15.33 -15.05 26.22
C ASP A 67 15.05 -14.18 27.45
N SER A 68 15.78 -14.45 28.54
CA SER A 68 15.77 -13.70 29.79
C SER A 68 15.93 -12.18 29.64
N ASP A 69 16.71 -11.71 28.67
CA ASP A 69 16.94 -10.29 28.43
C ASP A 69 15.62 -9.54 28.13
N TRP A 70 14.67 -10.22 27.48
CA TRP A 70 13.38 -9.66 27.11
C TRP A 70 12.36 -9.63 28.24
N LEU A 71 12.56 -10.42 29.30
CA LEU A 71 11.61 -10.51 30.42
C LEU A 71 11.53 -9.22 31.23
N THR A 72 12.55 -8.35 31.16
CA THR A 72 12.61 -7.10 31.92
C THR A 72 11.75 -5.97 31.34
N GLY A 73 11.26 -6.13 30.10
CA GLY A 73 10.51 -5.10 29.37
C GLY A 73 9.02 -5.38 29.20
N LEU A 74 8.45 -6.36 29.93
CA LEU A 74 7.05 -6.77 29.80
C LEU A 74 6.18 -6.16 30.89
N ASP A 75 4.96 -5.74 30.53
CA ASP A 75 3.94 -5.23 31.47
C ASP A 75 3.16 -6.36 32.17
N GLU A 76 3.09 -7.52 31.52
CA GLU A 76 2.31 -8.68 31.98
C GLU A 76 3.18 -9.95 31.95
N PRO A 77 2.86 -10.97 32.78
CA PRO A 77 3.50 -12.28 32.67
C PRO A 77 3.34 -12.87 31.27
N VAL A 78 4.34 -13.64 30.83
CA VAL A 78 4.27 -14.36 29.56
C VAL A 78 3.11 -15.36 29.62
N GLY A 79 2.23 -15.30 28.63
CA GLY A 79 1.12 -16.23 28.45
C GLY A 79 1.48 -17.37 27.51
N PHE A 80 0.89 -18.54 27.74
CA PHE A 80 1.05 -19.71 26.88
C PHE A 80 -0.32 -20.32 26.59
N ASP A 81 -0.69 -20.37 25.32
CA ASP A 81 -1.93 -21.00 24.86
C ASP A 81 -1.63 -22.21 23.99
N THR A 82 -2.52 -23.19 24.02
CA THR A 82 -2.42 -24.39 23.17
C THR A 82 -3.64 -24.50 22.27
N ALA A 83 -3.43 -24.63 20.98
CA ALA A 83 -4.49 -24.86 20.01
C ALA A 83 -3.91 -25.32 18.67
N ASP A 84 -4.76 -25.85 17.80
CA ASP A 84 -4.42 -26.15 16.40
C ASP A 84 -4.50 -24.85 15.58
N TYR A 85 -3.36 -24.22 15.28
CA TYR A 85 -3.26 -22.91 14.62
C TYR A 85 -3.04 -23.01 13.11
N ASP A 86 -2.44 -24.10 12.63
CA ASP A 86 -2.30 -24.38 11.19
C ASP A 86 -3.40 -25.32 10.64
N PHE A 87 -4.30 -25.80 11.51
CA PHE A 87 -5.46 -26.60 11.20
C PHE A 87 -5.13 -27.99 10.62
N ASP A 88 -3.99 -28.55 11.03
CA ASP A 88 -3.51 -29.87 10.64
C ASP A 88 -4.04 -31.01 11.53
N GLY A 89 -4.74 -30.66 12.62
CA GLY A 89 -5.33 -31.60 13.59
C GLY A 89 -4.47 -31.90 14.81
N TYR A 90 -3.28 -31.30 14.93
CA TYR A 90 -2.37 -31.43 16.07
C TYR A 90 -2.39 -30.15 16.93
N THR A 91 -2.00 -30.28 18.19
CA THR A 91 -1.98 -29.11 19.10
C THR A 91 -0.64 -28.37 19.00
N ASP A 92 -0.70 -27.10 18.62
CA ASP A 92 0.42 -26.17 18.60
C ASP A 92 0.51 -25.34 19.88
N LEU A 93 1.56 -24.54 19.98
CA LEU A 93 1.82 -23.62 21.09
C LEU A 93 1.84 -22.16 20.59
N ALA A 94 1.16 -21.28 21.31
CA ALA A 94 1.33 -19.83 21.19
C ALA A 94 1.96 -19.25 22.45
N LEU A 95 3.05 -18.49 22.28
CA LEU A 95 3.62 -17.63 23.32
C LEU A 95 3.03 -16.23 23.15
N ARG A 96 2.55 -15.64 24.24
CA ARG A 96 1.99 -14.28 24.28
C ARG A 96 2.80 -13.40 25.22
N ALA A 97 3.22 -12.24 24.74
CA ALA A 97 3.95 -11.27 25.56
C ALA A 97 3.48 -9.85 25.24
N ARG A 98 3.27 -9.04 26.28
CA ARG A 98 2.91 -7.63 26.16
C ARG A 98 4.08 -6.77 26.62
N GLU A 99 4.67 -6.02 25.69
CA GLU A 99 5.69 -5.03 26.01
C GLU A 99 5.13 -3.85 26.80
N ALA A 100 6.00 -3.21 27.57
CA ALA A 100 5.61 -2.07 28.39
C ALA A 100 5.02 -0.91 27.58
N GLY A 101 3.79 -0.51 27.90
CA GLY A 101 3.06 0.56 27.21
C GLY A 101 2.41 0.14 25.89
N SER A 102 2.46 -1.15 25.51
CA SER A 102 1.78 -1.66 24.32
C SER A 102 0.31 -2.00 24.59
N LEU A 103 -0.57 -1.53 23.70
CA LEU A 103 -1.97 -1.97 23.66
C LEU A 103 -2.11 -3.39 23.08
N ASP A 104 -1.14 -3.80 22.27
CA ASP A 104 -1.16 -5.07 21.54
C ASP A 104 -0.28 -6.12 22.22
N VAL A 105 -0.73 -7.37 22.15
CA VAL A 105 0.00 -8.54 22.64
C VAL A 105 0.73 -9.20 21.48
N GLY A 106 2.06 -9.24 21.53
CA GLY A 106 2.89 -9.96 20.57
C GLY A 106 2.68 -11.46 20.72
N VAL A 107 2.58 -12.19 19.59
CA VAL A 107 2.34 -13.63 19.59
C VAL A 107 3.38 -14.37 18.76
N ALA A 108 4.02 -15.37 19.35
CA ALA A 108 4.86 -16.33 18.64
C ALA A 108 4.12 -17.65 18.50
N LEU A 109 4.06 -18.22 17.30
CA LEU A 109 3.48 -19.55 17.09
C LEU A 109 4.59 -20.60 16.92
N TYR A 110 4.43 -21.73 17.57
CA TYR A 110 5.30 -22.90 17.48
C TYR A 110 4.45 -24.09 17.03
N LEU A 111 4.67 -24.51 15.78
CA LEU A 111 3.85 -25.51 15.10
C LEU A 111 4.42 -26.91 15.31
N TYR A 112 3.60 -27.86 15.71
CA TYR A 112 4.00 -29.25 15.83
C TYR A 112 4.21 -29.87 14.43
N ASP A 113 5.15 -30.81 14.30
CA ASP A 113 5.25 -31.68 13.11
C ASP A 113 5.10 -33.13 13.56
N PRO A 114 4.04 -33.85 13.15
CA PRO A 114 3.86 -35.25 13.53
C PRO A 114 4.89 -36.21 12.93
N LYS A 115 5.58 -35.83 11.85
CA LYS A 115 6.62 -36.66 11.21
C LYS A 115 7.92 -36.65 12.01
N THR A 116 8.33 -35.48 12.50
CA THR A 116 9.56 -35.32 13.29
C THR A 116 9.29 -35.34 14.80
N ARG A 117 8.03 -35.24 15.22
CA ARG A 117 7.58 -35.15 16.61
C ARG A 117 8.23 -34.02 17.38
N SER A 118 8.30 -32.86 16.75
CA SER A 118 8.98 -31.67 17.26
C SER A 118 8.15 -30.42 17.00
N PHE A 119 8.31 -29.41 17.84
CA PHE A 119 7.78 -28.08 17.57
C PHE A 119 8.83 -27.22 16.85
N SER A 120 8.38 -26.40 15.91
CA SER A 120 9.22 -25.43 15.20
C SER A 120 8.53 -24.06 15.15
N PRO A 121 9.24 -22.94 15.32
CA PRO A 121 8.63 -21.62 15.21
C PRO A 121 8.05 -21.41 13.80
N LEU A 122 6.89 -20.75 13.72
CA LEU A 122 6.40 -20.17 12.48
C LEU A 122 7.26 -18.97 12.13
N ILE A 123 7.93 -19.01 10.99
CA ILE A 123 8.79 -17.91 10.53
C ILE A 123 8.01 -16.99 9.60
N ILE A 124 7.95 -15.70 9.96
CA ILE A 124 7.45 -14.64 9.10
C ILE A 124 8.66 -14.00 8.41
N GLU A 125 8.92 -14.42 7.17
CA GLU A 125 10.01 -13.89 6.35
C GLU A 125 9.82 -12.39 6.06
N ASP A 126 10.92 -11.69 5.79
CA ASP A 126 10.95 -10.24 5.56
C ASP A 126 9.98 -9.77 4.46
N ASP A 127 9.84 -10.53 3.38
CA ASP A 127 8.94 -10.20 2.27
C ASP A 127 7.46 -10.20 2.69
N LEU A 128 7.07 -11.11 3.58
CA LEU A 128 5.72 -11.14 4.14
C LEU A 128 5.59 -10.09 5.24
N GLY A 129 6.58 -9.98 6.14
CA GLY A 129 6.60 -9.01 7.22
C GLY A 129 6.46 -7.58 6.71
N GLY A 130 7.16 -7.22 5.62
CA GLY A 130 7.03 -5.91 4.99
C GLY A 130 5.62 -5.60 4.44
N LYS A 131 4.79 -6.62 4.23
CA LYS A 131 3.40 -6.48 3.76
C LYS A 131 2.39 -6.44 4.91
N LEU A 132 2.67 -7.08 6.06
CA LEU A 132 1.75 -7.11 7.20
C LEU A 132 1.57 -5.71 7.81
N ASN A 133 0.40 -5.43 8.38
CA ASN A 133 0.10 -4.11 8.93
C ASN A 133 1.05 -3.71 10.07
N CYS A 134 1.49 -4.69 10.86
CA CYS A 134 2.40 -4.48 11.98
C CYS A 134 3.69 -5.32 11.91
N GLY A 135 4.04 -5.83 10.74
CA GLY A 135 5.28 -6.57 10.50
C GLY A 135 5.29 -8.02 11.00
N GLU A 136 4.58 -8.28 12.09
CA GLU A 136 4.62 -9.54 12.85
C GLU A 136 3.21 -9.92 13.32
N LEU A 137 3.10 -10.96 14.17
CA LEU A 137 1.84 -11.46 14.70
C LEU A 137 1.47 -10.78 16.02
N TRP A 138 0.25 -10.24 16.05
CA TRP A 138 -0.29 -9.47 17.16
C TRP A 138 -1.72 -9.91 17.45
N ASN A 139 -2.09 -9.98 18.74
CA ASN A 139 -3.43 -10.32 19.20
C ASN A 139 -4.08 -11.48 18.41
N VAL A 140 -3.35 -12.60 18.26
CA VAL A 140 -3.74 -13.66 17.33
C VAL A 140 -5.01 -14.39 17.80
N GLU A 141 -5.94 -14.53 16.86
CA GLU A 141 -7.19 -15.27 16.96
C GLU A 141 -7.26 -16.35 15.88
N ARG A 142 -7.87 -17.51 16.19
CA ARG A 142 -8.14 -18.57 15.21
C ARG A 142 -9.52 -18.39 14.59
N LEU A 143 -9.60 -18.47 13.28
CA LEU A 143 -10.83 -18.48 12.50
C LEU A 143 -11.14 -19.93 12.07
N ALA A 144 -11.62 -20.74 13.02
CA ALA A 144 -11.71 -22.19 12.85
C ALA A 144 -12.57 -22.65 11.65
N GLU A 145 -13.68 -21.97 11.39
CA GLU A 145 -14.56 -22.29 10.26
C GLU A 145 -13.89 -22.08 8.90
N ARG A 146 -12.88 -21.20 8.85
CA ARG A 146 -12.15 -20.83 7.63
C ARG A 146 -10.78 -21.50 7.55
N LYS A 147 -10.30 -22.11 8.64
CA LYS A 147 -8.93 -22.61 8.80
C LYS A 147 -7.87 -21.54 8.55
N LEU A 148 -8.08 -20.36 9.14
CA LEU A 148 -7.18 -19.21 9.05
C LEU A 148 -6.86 -18.67 10.43
N ILE A 149 -5.78 -17.90 10.53
CA ILE A 149 -5.48 -17.08 11.70
C ILE A 149 -5.72 -15.61 11.36
N LYS A 150 -6.12 -14.84 12.37
CA LYS A 150 -6.27 -13.40 12.32
C LYS A 150 -5.24 -12.78 13.26
N SER A 151 -4.39 -11.93 12.72
CA SER A 151 -3.50 -11.03 13.47
C SER A 151 -4.13 -9.63 13.48
N SER A 152 -4.08 -8.94 14.60
CA SER A 152 -4.62 -7.58 14.70
C SER A 152 -3.79 -6.69 15.60
N CYS A 153 -3.67 -5.41 15.23
CA CYS A 153 -2.90 -4.42 15.98
C CYS A 153 -3.52 -3.03 15.89
N SER A 154 -3.25 -2.18 16.88
CA SER A 154 -3.82 -0.83 17.01
C SER A 154 -2.72 0.23 17.01
N ARG A 155 -1.87 0.18 15.98
CA ARG A 155 -0.61 0.95 15.85
C ARG A 155 -0.73 2.45 16.13
N ASP A 156 -1.84 3.07 15.75
CA ASP A 156 -2.06 4.52 15.87
C ASP A 156 -3.25 4.87 16.78
N GLY A 157 -3.81 3.90 17.52
CA GLY A 157 -4.94 4.11 18.44
C GLY A 157 -6.29 4.48 17.80
N HIS A 158 -6.32 4.77 16.50
CA HIS A 158 -7.54 5.15 15.78
C HIS A 158 -8.37 3.96 15.30
N TYR A 159 -7.73 2.99 14.65
CA TYR A 159 -8.41 1.81 14.09
C TYR A 159 -7.56 0.56 14.28
N THR A 160 -8.22 -0.55 14.61
CA THR A 160 -7.57 -1.87 14.63
C THR A 160 -7.34 -2.32 13.19
N ARG A 161 -6.07 -2.56 12.85
CA ARG A 161 -5.64 -3.20 11.60
C ARG A 161 -5.70 -4.70 11.75
N VAL A 162 -6.02 -5.38 10.65
CA VAL A 162 -6.22 -6.83 10.61
C VAL A 162 -5.47 -7.43 9.42
N ASP A 163 -4.73 -8.51 9.68
CA ASP A 163 -4.15 -9.40 8.68
C ASP A 163 -4.74 -10.81 8.91
N ILE A 164 -5.30 -11.42 7.87
CA ILE A 164 -5.81 -12.80 7.90
C ILE A 164 -4.89 -13.67 7.07
N MET A 165 -4.38 -14.74 7.66
CA MET A 165 -3.38 -15.61 7.05
C MET A 165 -3.80 -17.06 7.08
N SER A 166 -3.37 -17.78 6.04
CA SER A 166 -3.33 -19.24 6.03
C SER A 166 -1.91 -19.70 6.38
N ILE A 167 -1.80 -20.91 6.95
CA ILE A 167 -0.53 -21.59 7.13
C ILE A 167 -0.58 -22.84 6.26
N GLY A 168 0.36 -22.96 5.33
CA GLY A 168 0.44 -24.10 4.42
C GLY A 168 0.90 -25.38 5.13
N PRO A 169 0.73 -26.57 4.51
CA PRO A 169 1.25 -27.83 5.04
C PRO A 169 2.78 -27.88 5.18
N ASP A 170 3.48 -26.97 4.50
CA ASP A 170 4.92 -26.73 4.59
C ASP A 170 5.28 -25.72 5.69
N LYS A 171 4.30 -25.34 6.53
CA LYS A 171 4.40 -24.33 7.58
C LYS A 171 4.66 -22.91 7.06
N SER A 172 4.44 -22.67 5.76
CA SER A 172 4.63 -21.35 5.18
C SER A 172 3.37 -20.48 5.35
N PRO A 173 3.46 -19.32 6.02
CA PRO A 173 2.34 -18.40 6.15
C PRO A 173 2.08 -17.65 4.85
N ARG A 174 0.81 -17.39 4.53
CA ARG A 174 0.39 -16.59 3.37
C ARG A 174 -0.74 -15.65 3.75
N LEU A 175 -0.62 -14.40 3.32
CA LEU A 175 -1.67 -13.39 3.48
C LEU A 175 -2.87 -13.73 2.59
N VAL A 176 -4.05 -13.80 3.18
CA VAL A 176 -5.32 -14.11 2.51
C VAL A 176 -6.18 -12.87 2.43
N GLU A 177 -6.30 -12.14 3.54
CA GLU A 177 -6.99 -10.85 3.57
C GLU A 177 -6.24 -9.85 4.44
N GLN A 178 -6.44 -8.56 4.17
CA GLN A 178 -5.81 -7.50 4.91
C GLN A 178 -6.68 -6.24 4.95
N SER A 179 -6.82 -5.64 6.12
CA SER A 179 -7.38 -4.29 6.22
C SER A 179 -6.36 -3.28 5.70
N ARG A 180 -6.78 -2.37 4.83
CA ARG A 180 -6.01 -1.21 4.40
C ARG A 180 -6.67 0.08 4.91
N PRO A 181 -5.86 1.12 5.19
CA PRO A 181 -6.38 2.45 5.46
C PRO A 181 -7.18 3.00 4.28
N GLU A 182 -7.80 4.14 4.53
CA GLU A 182 -8.16 5.04 3.45
C GLU A 182 -6.93 5.30 2.58
N GLU A 183 -7.15 5.32 1.27
CA GLU A 183 -6.11 5.54 0.29
C GLU A 183 -6.60 6.56 -0.72
N GLN A 184 -5.83 7.63 -0.87
CA GLN A 184 -5.99 8.55 -1.98
C GLN A 184 -5.51 7.85 -3.25
N MET A 185 -6.38 7.76 -4.25
CA MET A 185 -6.04 7.05 -5.46
C MET A 185 -5.18 7.95 -6.37
N SER A 186 -3.95 7.52 -6.63
CA SER A 186 -3.14 8.10 -7.71
C SER A 186 -3.89 8.01 -9.05
N GLY A 187 -3.87 9.09 -9.83
CA GLY A 187 -4.63 9.29 -11.05
C GLY A 187 -6.01 9.91 -10.84
N TRP A 188 -6.54 9.89 -9.61
CA TRP A 188 -7.89 10.35 -9.28
C TRP A 188 -7.85 11.32 -8.08
N PRO A 189 -7.47 12.59 -8.29
CA PRO A 189 -7.19 13.55 -7.21
C PRO A 189 -8.39 13.90 -6.30
N TYR A 190 -9.57 13.35 -6.58
CA TYR A 190 -10.83 13.57 -5.88
C TYR A 190 -11.54 12.24 -5.57
N MET A 191 -10.85 11.11 -5.71
CA MET A 191 -11.34 9.81 -5.28
C MET A 191 -10.48 9.23 -4.16
N GLU A 192 -11.14 8.94 -3.06
CA GLU A 192 -10.59 8.21 -1.94
C GLU A 192 -11.22 6.81 -1.89
N LYS A 193 -10.36 5.80 -1.83
CA LYS A 193 -10.76 4.47 -1.38
C LYS A 193 -10.96 4.57 0.13
N PRO A 194 -12.15 4.22 0.65
CA PRO A 194 -12.33 4.14 2.09
C PRO A 194 -11.41 3.06 2.69
N MET A 195 -11.36 2.98 4.02
CA MET A 195 -10.87 1.77 4.68
C MET A 195 -11.52 0.53 4.06
N ARG A 196 -10.76 -0.56 3.92
CA ARG A 196 -11.21 -1.72 3.15
C ARG A 196 -10.50 -2.99 3.52
N MET A 197 -11.15 -4.13 3.27
CA MET A 197 -10.52 -5.44 3.25
C MET A 197 -10.08 -5.78 1.84
N VAL A 198 -8.79 -6.03 1.69
CA VAL A 198 -8.17 -6.51 0.46
C VAL A 198 -8.09 -8.03 0.54
N THR A 199 -8.50 -8.72 -0.52
CA THR A 199 -8.37 -10.18 -0.67
C THR A 199 -7.26 -10.49 -1.67
N TYR A 200 -6.42 -11.46 -1.33
CA TYR A 200 -5.31 -11.90 -2.17
C TYR A 200 -5.53 -13.29 -2.75
N ASP A 201 -5.01 -13.53 -3.95
CA ASP A 201 -4.87 -14.87 -4.51
C ASP A 201 -3.67 -15.62 -3.89
N PRO A 202 -3.49 -16.92 -4.16
CA PRO A 202 -2.35 -17.68 -3.65
C PRO A 202 -0.96 -17.19 -4.10
N GLN A 203 -0.89 -16.34 -5.13
CA GLN A 203 0.32 -15.71 -5.65
C GLN A 203 0.60 -14.36 -4.96
N GLY A 204 -0.35 -13.85 -4.17
CA GLY A 204 -0.25 -12.57 -3.47
C GLY A 204 -0.74 -11.38 -4.30
N ASN A 205 -1.44 -11.60 -5.41
CA ASN A 205 -2.06 -10.52 -6.17
C ASN A 205 -3.40 -10.13 -5.55
N ILE A 206 -3.76 -8.85 -5.66
CA ILE A 206 -5.05 -8.33 -5.21
C ILE A 206 -6.15 -8.83 -6.15
N VAL A 207 -7.16 -9.47 -5.58
CA VAL A 207 -8.34 -9.97 -6.32
C VAL A 207 -9.52 -9.01 -6.16
N LEU A 208 -9.73 -8.50 -4.95
CA LEU A 208 -10.88 -7.67 -4.61
C LEU A 208 -10.57 -6.78 -3.41
N GLU A 209 -11.12 -5.57 -3.43
CA GLU A 209 -11.05 -4.66 -2.28
C GLU A 209 -12.46 -4.25 -1.88
N LEU A 210 -12.87 -4.60 -0.67
CA LEU A 210 -14.21 -4.37 -0.12
C LEU A 210 -14.17 -3.27 0.94
N PRO A 211 -14.89 -2.14 0.76
CA PRO A 211 -15.00 -1.11 1.79
C PRO A 211 -15.40 -1.68 3.16
N LEU A 212 -14.60 -1.35 4.17
CA LEU A 212 -14.90 -1.49 5.60
C LEU A 212 -15.51 -0.16 6.04
N ALA A 213 -16.84 -0.05 6.02
CA ALA A 213 -17.47 1.13 6.58
C ALA A 213 -17.95 0.86 8.02
N PRO A 214 -17.69 1.76 8.97
CA PRO A 214 -18.34 1.77 10.27
C PRO A 214 -19.86 2.05 10.16
N ASP A 215 -20.29 2.79 9.13
CA ASP A 215 -21.69 3.09 8.83
C ASP A 215 -22.00 3.19 7.31
N GLU A 216 -23.29 3.13 6.93
CA GLU A 216 -23.71 3.14 5.52
C GLU A 216 -23.53 4.50 4.83
N THR A 217 -23.31 5.59 5.59
CA THR A 217 -23.22 6.95 5.06
C THR A 217 -21.86 7.25 4.41
N GLU A 218 -20.79 6.64 4.89
CA GLU A 218 -19.43 6.82 4.34
C GLU A 218 -19.21 6.11 2.99
N GLN A 219 -20.15 5.25 2.56
CA GLN A 219 -20.08 4.56 1.27
C GLN A 219 -20.83 5.29 0.14
N GLY A 220 -21.43 6.45 0.41
CA GLY A 220 -22.13 7.23 -0.60
C GLY A 220 -21.23 7.68 -1.74
N TRP A 221 -21.73 7.59 -2.95
CA TRP A 221 -21.10 8.11 -4.15
C TRP A 221 -22.14 8.75 -5.06
N GLU A 222 -21.80 9.89 -5.64
CA GLU A 222 -22.66 10.63 -6.55
C GLU A 222 -21.99 10.71 -7.91
N VAL A 223 -22.75 10.44 -8.97
CA VAL A 223 -22.23 10.42 -10.34
C VAL A 223 -21.81 11.85 -10.73
N PRO A 224 -20.54 12.07 -11.08
CA PRO A 224 -20.01 13.42 -11.27
C PRO A 224 -20.17 13.94 -12.70
N ILE A 225 -20.42 13.07 -13.68
CA ILE A 225 -20.48 13.40 -15.11
C ILE A 225 -21.89 13.21 -15.68
N GLU A 226 -22.18 13.85 -16.81
CA GLU A 226 -23.51 13.84 -17.44
C GLU A 226 -24.01 12.44 -17.79
N LYS A 227 -23.12 11.54 -18.22
CA LYS A 227 -23.51 10.19 -18.64
C LYS A 227 -22.38 9.19 -18.43
N LEU A 228 -22.58 8.26 -17.51
CA LEU A 228 -21.61 7.22 -17.17
C LEU A 228 -22.12 5.84 -17.60
N ALA A 229 -21.32 5.14 -18.42
CA ALA A 229 -21.63 3.77 -18.82
C ALA A 229 -21.53 2.79 -17.65
N LEU A 230 -22.38 1.75 -17.68
CA LEU A 230 -22.38 0.68 -16.69
C LEU A 230 -21.91 -0.63 -17.30
N TYR A 231 -21.13 -1.38 -16.54
CA TYR A 231 -20.48 -2.61 -16.96
C TYR A 231 -20.92 -3.80 -16.11
N SER A 232 -20.95 -4.98 -16.72
CA SER A 232 -21.28 -6.23 -16.01
C SER A 232 -20.06 -6.84 -15.28
N HIS A 233 -18.86 -6.56 -15.77
CA HIS A 233 -17.57 -6.96 -15.21
C HIS A 233 -16.59 -5.77 -15.23
N PRO A 234 -15.46 -5.80 -14.48
CA PRO A 234 -14.43 -4.76 -14.57
C PRO A 234 -13.61 -4.92 -15.87
N ASP A 235 -14.29 -4.78 -17.01
CA ASP A 235 -13.76 -4.94 -18.36
C ASP A 235 -14.55 -4.06 -19.33
N ARG A 236 -13.85 -3.32 -20.20
CA ARG A 236 -14.44 -2.39 -21.18
C ARG A 236 -15.30 -3.11 -22.23
N GLU A 237 -15.05 -4.37 -22.52
CA GLU A 237 -15.88 -5.14 -23.46
C GLU A 237 -17.25 -5.54 -22.85
N SER A 238 -17.41 -5.41 -21.53
CA SER A 238 -18.60 -5.85 -20.79
C SER A 238 -19.66 -4.77 -20.61
N ALA A 239 -19.59 -3.71 -21.43
CA ALA A 239 -20.50 -2.57 -21.41
C ALA A 239 -21.96 -3.02 -21.57
N THR A 240 -22.84 -2.44 -20.76
CA THR A 240 -24.28 -2.64 -20.84
C THR A 240 -24.95 -1.47 -21.57
N ASP A 241 -26.19 -1.65 -22.01
CA ASP A 241 -26.98 -0.55 -22.59
C ASP A 241 -27.45 0.49 -21.55
N SER A 242 -27.14 0.27 -20.27
CA SER A 242 -27.54 1.12 -19.14
C SER A 242 -26.47 2.15 -18.80
N HIS A 243 -26.91 3.28 -18.25
CA HIS A 243 -26.04 4.36 -17.81
C HIS A 243 -26.63 5.02 -16.56
N LEU A 244 -25.76 5.70 -15.81
CA LEU A 244 -26.17 6.68 -14.81
C LEU A 244 -25.93 8.10 -15.34
N VAL A 245 -26.59 9.07 -14.73
CA VAL A 245 -26.44 10.50 -15.08
C VAL A 245 -25.98 11.31 -13.87
N ARG A 246 -25.50 12.53 -14.12
CA ARG A 246 -24.97 13.43 -13.07
C ARG A 246 -25.96 13.58 -11.92
N GLY A 247 -25.49 13.42 -10.69
CA GLY A 247 -26.30 13.53 -9.47
C GLY A 247 -27.00 12.23 -9.03
N ASP A 248 -26.98 11.17 -9.85
CA ASP A 248 -27.45 9.86 -9.42
C ASP A 248 -26.62 9.36 -8.23
N LYS A 249 -27.31 8.78 -7.24
CA LYS A 249 -26.69 8.29 -6.01
C LYS A 249 -26.49 6.77 -6.07
N ALA A 250 -25.30 6.34 -5.69
CA ALA A 250 -24.96 4.93 -5.52
C ALA A 250 -24.14 4.71 -4.24
N ARG A 251 -23.94 3.45 -3.86
CA ARG A 251 -23.03 3.03 -2.80
C ARG A 251 -21.83 2.31 -3.39
N LYS A 252 -20.63 2.63 -2.90
CA LYS A 252 -19.38 1.94 -3.26
C LYS A 252 -19.41 0.53 -2.65
N LEU A 253 -19.25 -0.51 -3.47
CA LEU A 253 -19.29 -1.91 -3.02
C LEU A 253 -17.94 -2.61 -3.08
N ALA A 254 -17.16 -2.35 -4.12
CA ALA A 254 -15.86 -2.97 -4.30
C ALA A 254 -14.98 -2.15 -5.25
N PHE A 255 -13.69 -2.41 -5.20
CA PHE A 255 -12.74 -1.95 -6.21
C PHE A 255 -12.02 -3.15 -6.82
N ALA A 256 -11.68 -3.01 -8.10
CA ALA A 256 -10.78 -3.91 -8.81
C ALA A 256 -9.62 -3.08 -9.35
N GLY A 257 -8.51 -3.07 -8.62
CA GLY A 257 -7.32 -2.30 -8.95
C GLY A 257 -7.53 -0.78 -8.86
N GLY A 258 -6.87 -0.04 -9.75
CA GLY A 258 -6.91 1.42 -9.82
C GLY A 258 -7.98 1.99 -10.77
N ASP A 259 -8.68 1.13 -11.52
CA ASP A 259 -9.44 1.57 -12.70
C ASP A 259 -10.94 1.31 -12.59
N TRP A 260 -11.38 0.45 -11.67
CA TRP A 260 -12.76 -0.03 -11.61
C TRP A 260 -13.34 0.06 -10.21
N MET A 261 -14.59 0.52 -10.14
CA MET A 261 -15.40 0.49 -8.93
C MET A 261 -16.72 -0.22 -9.19
N LYS A 262 -17.10 -1.11 -8.28
CA LYS A 262 -18.43 -1.71 -8.24
C LYS A 262 -19.34 -0.83 -7.38
N ILE A 263 -20.54 -0.55 -7.87
CA ILE A 263 -21.53 0.28 -7.20
C ILE A 263 -22.86 -0.45 -7.05
N ALA A 264 -23.62 -0.12 -6.01
CA ALA A 264 -25.03 -0.44 -5.87
C ALA A 264 -25.87 0.82 -6.02
N TYR A 265 -26.85 0.82 -6.90
CA TYR A 265 -27.78 1.93 -7.10
C TYR A 265 -29.21 1.43 -7.21
N GLN A 266 -30.16 2.34 -7.00
CA GLN A 266 -31.58 2.05 -7.11
C GLN A 266 -32.04 2.33 -8.55
N ASP A 267 -32.40 1.29 -9.29
CA ASP A 267 -33.08 1.44 -10.57
C ASP A 267 -34.62 1.34 -10.40
N LYS A 268 -35.36 1.65 -11.47
CA LYS A 268 -36.82 1.56 -11.55
C LYS A 268 -37.36 0.17 -11.22
N THR A 269 -36.56 -0.88 -11.44
CA THR A 269 -36.96 -2.28 -11.19
C THR A 269 -36.45 -2.84 -9.86
N GLY A 270 -35.62 -2.10 -9.12
CA GLY A 270 -35.01 -2.58 -7.88
C GLY A 270 -33.52 -2.20 -7.74
N PRO A 271 -32.88 -2.59 -6.63
CA PRO A 271 -31.45 -2.40 -6.45
C PRO A 271 -30.66 -3.22 -7.48
N LEU A 272 -29.68 -2.58 -8.12
CA LEU A 272 -28.78 -3.21 -9.08
C LEU A 272 -27.33 -2.95 -8.69
N GLU A 273 -26.47 -3.91 -9.01
CA GLU A 273 -25.02 -3.78 -8.88
C GLU A 273 -24.35 -3.77 -10.26
N ARG A 274 -23.46 -2.81 -10.49
CA ARG A 274 -22.73 -2.67 -11.75
C ARG A 274 -21.30 -2.18 -11.50
N TRP A 275 -20.44 -2.39 -12.47
CA TRP A 275 -19.10 -1.83 -12.50
C TRP A 275 -19.09 -0.53 -13.30
N ILE A 276 -18.23 0.40 -12.90
CA ILE A 276 -17.93 1.63 -13.63
C ILE A 276 -16.42 1.75 -13.78
N ALA A 277 -15.99 2.27 -14.94
CA ALA A 277 -14.60 2.64 -15.17
C ALA A 277 -14.35 4.01 -14.51
N LEU A 278 -13.36 4.09 -13.63
CA LEU A 278 -12.96 5.33 -12.98
C LEU A 278 -12.50 6.37 -14.00
N SER A 279 -11.82 5.94 -15.07
CA SER A 279 -11.43 6.80 -16.19
C SER A 279 -12.56 7.41 -16.97
N GLU A 280 -13.76 6.82 -16.91
CA GLU A 280 -14.95 7.41 -17.53
C GLU A 280 -15.71 8.28 -16.54
N ALA A 281 -15.82 7.83 -15.29
CA ALA A 281 -16.50 8.60 -14.26
C ALA A 281 -15.76 9.91 -13.93
N TYR A 282 -14.45 9.94 -14.14
CA TYR A 282 -13.60 11.00 -13.69
C TYR A 282 -12.72 11.47 -14.84
N ASP A 283 -13.28 12.31 -15.73
CA ASP A 283 -12.45 13.01 -16.71
C ASP A 283 -11.69 14.14 -16.01
N LEU A 284 -10.38 13.94 -15.88
CA LEU A 284 -9.50 14.91 -15.26
C LEU A 284 -9.51 16.25 -16.00
N ALA A 285 -9.66 16.28 -17.33
CA ALA A 285 -9.73 17.50 -18.13
C ALA A 285 -11.08 18.24 -17.93
N GLU A 286 -12.19 17.52 -17.88
CA GLU A 286 -13.51 18.10 -17.63
C GLU A 286 -13.59 18.68 -16.21
N TRP A 287 -13.15 17.93 -15.20
CA TRP A 287 -13.07 18.41 -13.82
C TRP A 287 -12.16 19.63 -13.69
N GLN A 288 -11.02 19.62 -14.40
CA GLN A 288 -10.09 20.74 -14.51
C GLN A 288 -10.78 21.99 -15.06
N ALA A 289 -11.56 21.87 -16.13
CA ALA A 289 -12.31 22.99 -16.72
C ALA A 289 -13.36 23.55 -15.75
N GLU A 290 -14.09 22.70 -15.03
CA GLU A 290 -15.10 23.12 -14.06
C GLU A 290 -14.50 23.82 -12.82
N ASN A 291 -13.30 23.40 -12.38
CA ASN A 291 -12.72 23.83 -11.11
C ASN A 291 -11.57 24.84 -11.23
N GLY A 292 -11.00 25.02 -12.43
CA GLY A 292 -9.79 25.80 -12.66
C GLY A 292 -9.86 27.31 -12.39
N GLN A 293 -11.06 27.84 -12.12
CA GLN A 293 -11.23 29.26 -11.77
C GLN A 293 -11.16 29.55 -10.27
N LYS A 294 -11.03 28.52 -9.42
CA LYS A 294 -10.95 28.69 -7.97
C LYS A 294 -9.56 29.24 -7.59
N PRO A 295 -9.47 30.36 -6.85
CA PRO A 295 -8.19 30.89 -6.40
C PRO A 295 -7.42 29.85 -5.56
N GLN A 296 -6.15 29.64 -5.89
CA GLN A 296 -5.22 28.83 -5.11
C GLN A 296 -4.08 29.69 -4.58
N PRO A 297 -3.52 29.36 -3.40
CA PRO A 297 -2.30 30.01 -2.90
C PRO A 297 -1.08 29.66 -3.75
N LEU A 298 -1.09 28.51 -4.43
CA LEU A 298 -0.01 28.06 -5.30
C LEU A 298 -0.18 28.59 -6.74
N GLN A 299 0.94 28.93 -7.37
CA GLN A 299 1.05 29.30 -8.77
C GLN A 299 2.07 28.41 -9.46
N LEU A 300 1.66 27.80 -10.57
CA LEU A 300 2.52 27.01 -11.43
C LEU A 300 3.03 27.89 -12.57
N GLY A 301 4.33 28.18 -12.56
CA GLY A 301 5.03 28.90 -13.61
C GLY A 301 5.66 27.94 -14.60
N LEU A 302 5.65 28.35 -15.88
CA LEU A 302 6.30 27.64 -16.97
C LEU A 302 7.20 28.64 -17.70
N ALA A 303 8.50 28.35 -17.76
CA ALA A 303 9.43 29.10 -18.58
C ALA A 303 9.74 28.32 -19.85
N ASP A 304 9.41 28.92 -21.00
CA ASP A 304 9.76 28.42 -22.33
C ASP A 304 11.09 29.02 -22.78
N TYR A 305 11.99 28.18 -23.30
CA TYR A 305 13.29 28.59 -23.83
C TYR A 305 13.36 28.44 -25.37
N SER A 306 12.24 28.24 -26.05
CA SER A 306 12.18 28.08 -27.52
C SER A 306 12.78 29.24 -28.31
N ASP A 307 12.76 30.44 -27.74
CA ASP A 307 13.26 31.68 -28.36
C ASP A 307 14.72 31.98 -28.01
N VAL A 308 15.41 31.09 -27.27
CA VAL A 308 16.83 31.25 -26.96
C VAL A 308 17.68 30.93 -28.19
N ASP A 309 18.41 31.92 -28.69
CA ASP A 309 19.25 31.80 -29.90
C ASP A 309 20.49 30.90 -29.70
N LYS A 310 20.95 30.75 -28.45
CA LYS A 310 22.12 29.92 -28.12
C LYS A 310 21.70 28.47 -27.98
N ASP A 311 22.38 27.56 -28.68
CA ASP A 311 22.09 26.11 -28.64
C ASP A 311 20.59 25.80 -28.86
N ARG A 312 20.04 26.45 -29.89
CA ARG A 312 18.60 26.52 -30.17
C ARG A 312 17.93 25.16 -30.23
N ASP A 313 18.64 24.13 -30.68
CA ASP A 313 18.08 22.78 -30.78
C ASP A 313 17.92 22.12 -29.40
N TYR A 314 18.81 22.42 -28.43
CA TYR A 314 18.67 21.96 -27.04
C TYR A 314 17.56 22.73 -26.31
N TYR A 315 17.62 24.06 -26.34
CA TYR A 315 16.72 24.91 -25.56
C TYR A 315 15.27 24.88 -26.05
N ARG A 316 15.03 24.52 -27.32
CA ARG A 316 13.67 24.33 -27.85
C ARG A 316 12.92 23.14 -27.25
N HIS A 317 13.62 22.22 -26.61
CA HIS A 317 13.02 21.08 -25.92
C HIS A 317 13.14 21.19 -24.40
N LEU A 318 13.72 22.28 -23.90
CA LEU A 318 13.83 22.59 -22.49
C LEU A 318 12.69 23.51 -22.06
N PHE A 319 12.08 23.17 -20.93
CA PHE A 319 11.22 24.08 -20.20
C PHE A 319 11.54 23.98 -18.70
N THR A 320 11.17 25.01 -17.94
CA THR A 320 11.30 24.97 -16.48
C THR A 320 9.93 25.12 -15.85
N LEU A 321 9.59 24.18 -14.97
CA LEU A 321 8.39 24.20 -14.15
C LEU A 321 8.74 24.69 -12.77
N THR A 322 8.01 25.70 -12.30
CA THR A 322 8.18 26.24 -10.95
C THR A 322 6.85 26.27 -10.23
N LEU A 323 6.85 25.87 -8.95
CA LEU A 323 5.68 25.97 -8.10
C LEU A 323 5.95 26.96 -6.97
N ALA A 324 5.19 28.05 -6.95
CA ALA A 324 5.36 29.13 -5.98
C ALA A 324 4.14 29.27 -5.08
N ASN A 325 4.36 29.37 -3.76
CA ASN A 325 3.31 29.69 -2.80
C ASN A 325 3.22 31.20 -2.59
N LYS A 326 2.13 31.81 -3.08
CA LYS A 326 1.78 33.22 -2.91
C LYS A 326 0.80 33.45 -1.76
N GLY A 327 0.37 32.38 -1.07
CA GLY A 327 -0.48 32.43 0.10
C GLY A 327 0.27 32.76 1.39
N SER A 328 -0.48 32.81 2.50
CA SER A 328 0.02 33.09 3.84
C SER A 328 0.29 31.86 4.70
N GLU A 329 -0.09 30.66 4.22
CA GLU A 329 0.04 29.39 4.93
C GLU A 329 0.87 28.40 4.09
N ALA A 330 1.59 27.50 4.76
CA ALA A 330 2.29 26.41 4.08
C ALA A 330 1.29 25.50 3.37
N VAL A 331 1.65 25.02 2.19
CA VAL A 331 0.81 24.09 1.42
C VAL A 331 1.55 22.78 1.29
N GLU A 332 0.95 21.73 1.83
CA GLU A 332 1.46 20.36 1.72
C GLU A 332 0.82 19.65 0.52
N LEU A 333 1.67 19.20 -0.38
CA LEU A 333 1.36 18.33 -1.50
C LEU A 333 1.72 16.89 -1.12
N SER A 334 0.76 16.21 -0.49
CA SER A 334 0.82 14.78 -0.22
C SER A 334 0.12 14.08 -1.40
N TYR A 335 0.84 13.25 -2.16
CA TYR A 335 0.31 12.54 -3.34
C TYR A 335 -0.28 13.48 -4.41
N ALA A 336 0.34 14.64 -4.62
CA ALA A 336 -0.01 15.48 -5.75
C ALA A 336 0.55 14.88 -7.04
N GLU A 337 0.03 15.30 -8.17
CA GLU A 337 0.40 14.80 -9.49
C GLU A 337 0.63 15.99 -10.42
N LEU A 338 1.68 15.90 -11.23
CA LEU A 338 1.90 16.80 -12.34
C LEU A 338 1.39 16.15 -13.62
N HIS A 339 0.50 16.86 -14.30
CA HIS A 339 -0.05 16.49 -15.60
C HIS A 339 0.33 17.50 -16.68
N LEU A 340 0.26 17.05 -17.92
CA LEU A 340 0.35 17.87 -19.11
C LEU A 340 -0.96 17.78 -19.87
N LEU A 341 -1.58 18.93 -20.10
CA LEU A 341 -2.79 19.08 -20.91
C LEU A 341 -2.39 19.45 -22.34
N PHE A 342 -2.53 18.49 -23.26
CA PHE A 342 -2.26 18.65 -24.68
C PHE A 342 -3.52 19.17 -25.38
N THR A 343 -3.44 20.35 -25.98
CA THR A 343 -4.52 20.92 -26.81
C THR A 343 -4.08 20.92 -28.27
N SER A 344 -4.76 20.13 -29.11
CA SER A 344 -4.53 20.10 -30.56
C SER A 344 -5.05 21.35 -31.25
N ALA A 345 -4.71 21.51 -32.54
CA ALA A 345 -5.12 22.66 -33.34
C ALA A 345 -6.65 22.81 -33.51
N ASP A 346 -7.40 21.72 -33.45
CA ASP A 346 -8.87 21.71 -33.47
C ASP A 346 -9.51 21.89 -32.08
N GLY A 347 -8.68 22.03 -31.03
CA GLY A 347 -9.12 22.28 -29.66
C GLY A 347 -9.43 21.02 -28.86
N GLN A 348 -9.21 19.82 -29.41
CA GLN A 348 -9.32 18.59 -28.63
C GLN A 348 -8.25 18.57 -27.54
N GLN A 349 -8.65 18.17 -26.34
CA GLN A 349 -7.76 18.09 -25.18
C GLN A 349 -7.46 16.64 -24.81
N THR A 350 -6.22 16.39 -24.38
CA THR A 350 -5.78 15.11 -23.84
C THR A 350 -4.90 15.38 -22.64
N THR A 351 -5.27 14.84 -21.49
CA THR A 351 -4.47 14.95 -20.27
C THR A 351 -3.56 13.75 -20.13
N HIS A 352 -2.30 14.00 -19.81
CA HIS A 352 -1.27 12.99 -19.60
C HIS A 352 -0.65 13.19 -18.23
N LYS A 353 -0.53 12.14 -17.42
CA LYS A 353 0.23 12.21 -16.17
C LYS A 353 1.71 12.18 -16.49
N LEU A 354 2.45 13.18 -16.02
CA LEU A 354 3.91 13.22 -16.16
C LEU A 354 4.56 12.43 -15.03
N TYR A 355 4.35 12.83 -13.77
CA TYR A 355 4.86 12.13 -12.59
C TYR A 355 4.14 12.55 -11.31
N ASP A 356 4.42 11.83 -10.23
CA ASP A 356 3.94 12.12 -8.88
C ASP A 356 4.81 13.15 -8.15
N LEU A 357 4.16 13.99 -7.34
CA LEU A 357 4.77 14.95 -6.43
C LEU A 357 4.53 14.45 -4.99
N PHE A 358 5.51 13.74 -4.43
CA PHE A 358 5.41 13.17 -3.10
C PHE A 358 5.93 14.12 -2.01
N ASN A 359 5.12 14.29 -0.96
CA ASN A 359 5.51 14.91 0.32
C ASN A 359 6.26 16.24 0.19
N LYS A 360 5.77 17.14 -0.67
CA LYS A 360 6.35 18.47 -0.84
C LYS A 360 5.58 19.50 -0.03
N THR A 361 6.30 20.27 0.79
CA THR A 361 5.71 21.41 1.50
C THR A 361 6.29 22.70 0.95
N ILE A 362 5.43 23.55 0.36
CA ILE A 362 5.84 24.87 -0.13
C ILE A 362 5.46 25.92 0.91
N GLU A 363 6.47 26.46 1.59
CA GLU A 363 6.29 27.52 2.60
C GLU A 363 5.81 28.85 1.97
N PRO A 364 5.11 29.71 2.73
CA PRO A 364 4.66 31.02 2.25
C PRO A 364 5.79 31.84 1.61
N GLY A 365 5.53 32.36 0.40
CA GLY A 365 6.48 33.18 -0.36
C GLY A 365 7.64 32.41 -0.98
N LYS A 366 7.73 31.08 -0.81
CA LYS A 366 8.75 30.26 -1.45
C LYS A 366 8.33 29.79 -2.84
N SER A 367 9.34 29.38 -3.61
CA SER A 367 9.18 28.76 -4.92
C SER A 367 10.13 27.57 -5.00
N GLU A 368 9.67 26.52 -5.66
CA GLU A 368 10.44 25.32 -5.92
C GLU A 368 10.45 25.05 -7.42
N THR A 369 11.57 24.57 -7.95
CA THR A 369 11.65 24.06 -9.33
C THR A 369 11.20 22.61 -9.31
N LEU A 370 10.14 22.30 -10.07
CA LEU A 370 9.64 20.93 -10.22
C LEU A 370 10.43 20.19 -11.30
N ASP A 371 10.77 20.88 -12.39
CA ASP A 371 11.55 20.33 -13.50
C ASP A 371 12.31 21.44 -14.22
N ASP A 372 13.48 21.09 -14.74
CA ASP A 372 14.34 21.94 -15.58
C ASP A 372 15.12 21.11 -16.61
N ASN A 373 14.52 20.01 -17.07
CA ASN A 373 15.15 19.09 -18.02
C ASN A 373 14.50 19.17 -19.42
N PRO A 374 15.28 18.89 -20.48
CA PRO A 374 14.74 18.81 -21.82
C PRO A 374 14.00 17.49 -22.07
N VAL A 375 13.04 17.53 -22.99
CA VAL A 375 12.47 16.31 -23.58
C VAL A 375 13.55 15.59 -24.39
N GLN A 376 13.79 14.33 -24.05
CA GLN A 376 14.79 13.44 -24.66
C GLN A 376 14.08 12.27 -25.34
N LYS A 377 14.83 11.55 -26.18
CA LYS A 377 14.42 10.23 -26.68
C LYS A 377 15.37 9.18 -26.12
N ARG A 378 14.81 8.18 -25.44
CA ARG A 378 15.53 7.03 -24.88
C ARG A 378 14.77 5.75 -25.20
N GLU A 379 15.46 4.73 -25.67
CA GLU A 379 14.85 3.42 -25.99
C GLU A 379 13.60 3.53 -26.90
N GLY A 380 13.61 4.52 -27.81
CA GLY A 380 12.50 4.79 -28.72
C GLY A 380 11.34 5.62 -28.15
N GLN A 381 11.33 5.91 -26.85
CA GLN A 381 10.32 6.72 -26.16
C GLN A 381 10.76 8.16 -25.94
N TYR A 382 9.81 9.09 -25.95
CA TYR A 382 10.04 10.50 -25.61
C TYR A 382 9.80 10.72 -24.12
N VAL A 383 10.84 11.11 -23.39
CA VAL A 383 10.85 11.14 -21.93
C VAL A 383 11.43 12.44 -21.39
N ILE A 384 11.13 12.75 -20.12
CA ILE A 384 11.82 13.77 -19.33
C ILE A 384 12.52 13.09 -18.15
N TYR A 385 13.69 13.58 -17.78
CA TYR A 385 14.41 13.10 -16.60
C TYR A 385 13.75 13.65 -15.34
N HIS A 386 13.35 12.77 -14.43
CA HIS A 386 12.77 13.14 -13.15
C HIS A 386 13.15 12.08 -12.10
N PRO A 387 14.18 12.34 -11.25
CA PRO A 387 14.65 11.36 -10.29
C PRO A 387 13.59 11.10 -9.20
N VAL A 388 13.46 9.85 -8.78
CA VAL A 388 12.55 9.44 -7.70
C VAL A 388 13.39 9.00 -6.51
N GLY A 389 13.52 9.86 -5.50
CA GLY A 389 14.47 9.66 -4.41
C GLY A 389 15.92 9.78 -4.91
N ASP A 390 16.72 8.74 -4.69
CA ASP A 390 18.13 8.69 -5.13
C ASP A 390 18.30 7.92 -6.46
N GLU A 391 17.22 7.49 -7.11
CA GLU A 391 17.25 6.73 -8.35
C GLU A 391 17.00 7.62 -9.58
N ASP A 392 17.85 7.45 -10.60
CA ASP A 392 17.63 8.05 -11.92
C ASP A 392 16.35 7.48 -12.53
N ALA A 393 15.41 8.36 -12.87
CA ALA A 393 14.13 7.96 -13.46
C ALA A 393 13.74 8.87 -14.63
N TYR A 394 12.94 8.30 -15.54
CA TYR A 394 12.51 8.94 -16.76
C TYR A 394 11.01 8.75 -16.93
N SER A 395 10.30 9.86 -17.13
CA SER A 395 8.84 9.87 -17.28
C SER A 395 8.47 10.07 -18.75
N PRO A 396 7.59 9.24 -19.34
CA PRO A 396 7.07 9.49 -20.69
C PRO A 396 6.47 10.88 -20.78
N PHE A 397 6.88 11.67 -21.77
CA PHE A 397 6.43 13.06 -21.91
C PHE A 397 5.10 13.16 -22.66
N PHE A 398 4.87 12.31 -23.65
CA PHE A 398 3.62 12.29 -24.43
C PHE A 398 2.73 11.12 -24.03
N PRO A 399 1.39 11.28 -24.11
CA PRO A 399 0.46 10.19 -23.90
C PRO A 399 0.59 9.13 -25.01
N GLU A 400 0.28 7.89 -24.65
CA GLU A 400 0.26 6.78 -25.60
C GLU A 400 -0.79 7.00 -26.69
N GLY A 401 -0.44 6.72 -27.94
CA GLY A 401 -1.36 6.84 -29.07
C GLY A 401 -1.70 8.28 -29.50
N LEU A 402 -0.97 9.29 -29.02
CA LEU A 402 -1.17 10.68 -29.44
C LEU A 402 -1.04 10.80 -30.98
N PRO A 403 -2.01 11.42 -31.68
CA PRO A 403 -1.88 11.65 -33.11
C PRO A 403 -0.70 12.58 -33.44
N ALA A 404 -0.13 12.44 -34.64
CA ALA A 404 0.90 13.36 -35.09
C ALA A 404 0.31 14.76 -35.33
N GLY A 405 0.95 15.81 -34.81
CA GLY A 405 0.44 17.17 -34.91
C GLY A 405 1.18 18.16 -34.01
N LYS A 406 0.73 19.43 -34.05
CA LYS A 406 1.23 20.50 -33.17
C LYS A 406 0.28 20.67 -32.00
N TYR A 407 0.84 20.74 -30.80
CA TYR A 407 0.10 20.83 -29.55
C TYR A 407 0.52 22.05 -28.73
N ARG A 408 -0.44 22.70 -28.11
CA ARG A 408 -0.22 23.60 -26.97
C ARG A 408 -0.27 22.76 -25.71
N ILE A 409 0.76 22.84 -24.88
CA ILE A 409 0.91 22.00 -23.69
C ILE A 409 0.89 22.90 -22.48
N ARG A 410 -0.07 22.66 -21.58
CA ARG A 410 -0.18 23.37 -20.31
C ARG A 410 0.07 22.41 -19.15
N PRO A 411 0.99 22.71 -18.22
CA PRO A 411 1.17 21.89 -17.04
C PRO A 411 0.00 22.12 -16.07
N VAL A 412 -0.40 21.08 -15.36
CA VAL A 412 -1.44 21.14 -14.33
C VAL A 412 -1.00 20.33 -13.13
N VAL A 413 -1.01 20.94 -11.94
CA VAL A 413 -0.84 20.21 -10.69
C VAL A 413 -2.20 19.91 -10.10
N THR A 414 -2.43 18.64 -9.80
CA THR A 414 -3.60 18.18 -9.05
C THR A 414 -3.15 17.50 -7.78
N GLY A 415 -4.04 17.40 -6.80
CA GLY A 415 -3.71 16.74 -5.56
C GLY A 415 -4.87 16.81 -4.58
N PRO A 416 -4.93 15.85 -3.65
CA PRO A 416 -6.05 15.69 -2.74
C PRO A 416 -6.16 16.85 -1.74
N ASN A 417 -5.04 17.45 -1.36
CA ASN A 417 -5.00 18.61 -0.46
C ASN A 417 -5.29 19.94 -1.17
N LEU A 418 -5.49 19.92 -2.50
CA LEU A 418 -5.78 21.12 -3.29
C LEU A 418 -7.28 21.31 -3.42
N LYS A 419 -7.76 22.54 -3.21
CA LYS A 419 -9.19 22.85 -3.37
C LYS A 419 -9.65 22.81 -4.85
N ALA A 420 -8.69 22.80 -5.78
CA ALA A 420 -8.86 22.84 -7.23
C ALA A 420 -7.51 22.55 -7.93
N PRO A 421 -7.50 22.20 -9.23
CA PRO A 421 -6.26 22.09 -9.99
C PRO A 421 -5.53 23.44 -10.06
N ILE A 422 -4.20 23.39 -10.11
CA ILE A 422 -3.33 24.54 -10.35
C ILE A 422 -2.83 24.47 -11.78
N PHE A 423 -3.33 25.36 -12.64
CA PHE A 423 -2.89 25.45 -14.02
C PHE A 423 -1.61 26.27 -14.12
N GLY A 424 -0.77 25.88 -15.07
CA GLY A 424 0.30 26.72 -15.58
C GLY A 424 -0.24 28.06 -16.05
N GLN A 425 0.46 29.14 -15.70
CA GLN A 425 0.11 30.48 -16.20
C GLN A 425 0.33 30.60 -17.71
N ASP A 426 1.29 29.84 -18.23
CA ASP A 426 1.71 29.86 -19.63
C ASP A 426 1.59 28.45 -20.26
N GLU A 427 1.73 28.40 -21.58
CA GLU A 427 1.73 27.17 -22.39
C GLU A 427 3.01 27.13 -23.23
N ILE A 428 3.51 25.93 -23.53
CA ILE A 428 4.54 25.73 -24.56
C ILE A 428 3.91 25.14 -25.82
N GLU A 429 4.58 25.32 -26.96
CA GLU A 429 4.19 24.68 -28.21
C GLU A 429 5.19 23.60 -28.63
N MET A 430 4.70 22.39 -28.90
CA MET A 430 5.55 21.29 -29.35
C MET A 430 4.84 20.42 -30.40
N ASP A 431 5.62 19.93 -31.38
CA ASP A 431 5.16 18.93 -32.34
C ASP A 431 5.27 17.52 -31.73
N TYR A 432 4.32 16.64 -32.05
CA TYR A 432 4.45 15.20 -31.85
C TYR A 432 4.50 14.48 -33.21
N PRO A 433 5.49 13.60 -33.45
CA PRO A 433 6.71 13.46 -32.66
C PRO A 433 7.60 14.72 -32.74
N PRO A 434 8.31 15.10 -31.67
CA PRO A 434 9.21 16.25 -31.70
C PRO A 434 10.46 15.94 -32.54
N ARG A 435 11.02 16.97 -33.15
CA ARG A 435 12.30 16.90 -33.87
C ARG A 435 13.46 17.19 -32.93
N LEU A 436 13.95 16.16 -32.25
CA LEU A 436 15.07 16.29 -31.32
C LEU A 436 16.43 16.30 -32.04
N PRO A 437 17.41 17.09 -31.57
CA PRO A 437 18.81 16.96 -31.99
C PRO A 437 19.45 15.66 -31.48
N ASP A 438 20.53 15.23 -32.14
CA ASP A 438 21.27 14.00 -31.79
C ASP A 438 21.74 13.98 -30.32
N SER A 439 22.01 15.14 -29.71
CA SER A 439 22.42 15.25 -28.30
C SER A 439 21.32 14.89 -27.30
N LEU A 440 20.06 14.86 -27.72
CA LEU A 440 18.90 14.49 -26.91
C LEU A 440 18.34 13.11 -27.29
N ILE A 441 19.08 12.34 -28.10
CA ILE A 441 18.72 10.99 -28.51
C ILE A 441 19.75 10.02 -27.93
N ASP A 442 19.33 9.27 -26.92
CA ASP A 442 20.08 8.11 -26.41
C ASP A 442 19.61 6.87 -27.19
N PRO A 443 20.52 6.10 -27.83
CA PRO A 443 20.18 4.96 -28.68
C PRO A 443 19.38 3.84 -28.01
#